data_AF-A0A5E4I8R8-F1
#
_entry.id   AF-A0A5E4I8R8-F1
#
_cell.length_a   1.000
_cell.length_b   1.000
_cell.length_c   1.000
_cell.angle_alpha   90.00
_cell.angle_beta   90.00
_cell.angle_gamma   90.00
#
_symmetry.space_group_name_H-M   'P 1'
#
loop_
_entity.id
_entity.type
_entity.pdbx_description
1 polymer ?
#
loop_
_entity_poly.entity_id
_entity_poly.type
_entity_poly.pdbx_seq_one_letter_code
_entity_poly.pdbx_strand_id
1 'polypeptide(L)'
;MAKKEKNISMDNLGCCKVESVVSVDERGQMVLPKELREKANIKAGDKLALINWENDGESICICMIKIEKLAGLLKNILGPVMKELGNGGNNNAKSKH
;
A
#
# COMPACT_ATOMS: atom_id res chain seq x y z
N MET A 1 -23.73 0.85 -16.14
CA MET A 1 -22.30 0.82 -16.50
C MET A 1 -21.52 0.52 -15.23
N ALA A 2 -20.92 -0.66 -15.13
CA ALA A 2 -20.29 -1.17 -13.91
C ALA A 2 -19.07 -0.31 -13.53
N LYS A 3 -18.98 0.07 -12.26
CA LYS A 3 -17.83 0.78 -11.69
C LYS A 3 -16.64 -0.18 -11.73
N LYS A 4 -15.60 0.17 -12.50
CA LYS A 4 -14.34 -0.57 -12.52
C LYS A 4 -13.60 -0.27 -11.22
N GLU A 5 -13.70 -1.19 -10.26
CA GLU A 5 -12.86 -1.20 -9.07
C GLU A 5 -11.41 -1.28 -9.53
N LYS A 6 -10.62 -0.23 -9.26
CA LYS A 6 -9.18 -0.25 -9.49
C LYS A 6 -8.54 -1.07 -8.39
N ASN A 7 -8.55 -2.39 -8.55
CA ASN A 7 -7.66 -3.27 -7.81
C ASN A 7 -6.21 -2.84 -8.09
N ILE A 8 -5.41 -2.72 -7.04
CA ILE A 8 -3.96 -2.55 -7.16
C ILE A 8 -3.46 -3.87 -7.76
N SER A 9 -3.21 -3.90 -9.07
CA SER A 9 -2.56 -5.05 -9.68
C SER A 9 -1.06 -4.96 -9.42
N MET A 10 -0.47 -6.11 -9.08
CA MET A 10 0.97 -6.28 -8.83
C MET A 10 1.83 -5.87 -10.05
N ASP A 11 1.20 -5.68 -11.22
CA ASP A 11 1.83 -5.41 -12.51
C ASP A 11 2.58 -4.05 -12.57
N ASN A 12 2.33 -3.15 -11.62
CA ASN A 12 2.92 -1.81 -11.59
C ASN A 12 3.86 -1.56 -10.39
N LEU A 13 4.10 -2.56 -9.54
CA LEU A 13 5.22 -2.53 -8.59
C LEU A 13 6.44 -3.11 -9.31
N GLY A 14 7.45 -2.28 -9.57
CA GLY A 14 8.66 -2.66 -10.32
C GLY A 14 9.21 -4.05 -9.94
N CYS A 15 9.64 -4.79 -10.96
CA CYS A 15 10.02 -6.22 -10.94
C CYS A 15 10.20 -6.85 -9.54
N CYS A 16 9.26 -7.70 -9.14
CA CYS A 16 9.38 -8.52 -7.93
C CYS A 16 10.48 -9.57 -8.13
N LYS A 17 11.69 -9.28 -7.62
CA LYS A 17 12.76 -10.28 -7.51
C LYS A 17 12.65 -10.98 -6.17
N VAL A 18 12.64 -12.32 -6.17
CA VAL A 18 12.77 -13.10 -4.93
C VAL A 18 14.19 -12.90 -4.42
N GLU A 19 14.34 -12.20 -3.29
CA GLU A 19 15.66 -11.92 -2.69
C GLU A 19 16.08 -12.97 -1.66
N SER A 20 15.12 -13.60 -1.00
CA SER A 20 15.37 -14.63 0.00
C SER A 20 14.10 -15.46 0.24
N VAL A 21 14.29 -16.68 0.73
CA VAL A 21 13.24 -17.54 1.28
C VAL A 21 13.57 -17.74 2.75
N VAL A 22 12.61 -17.43 3.63
CA VAL A 22 12.74 -17.58 5.08
C VAL A 22 11.63 -18.46 5.61
N SER A 23 11.91 -19.19 6.68
CA SER A 23 10.89 -19.95 7.40
C SER A 23 10.29 -19.10 8.52
N VAL A 24 9.03 -19.38 8.86
CA VAL A 24 8.38 -18.88 10.06
C VAL A 24 8.61 -19.92 11.16
N ASP A 25 9.10 -19.50 12.32
CA ASP A 25 9.30 -20.40 13.45
C ASP A 25 7.99 -20.74 14.19
N GLU A 26 8.06 -21.62 15.18
CA GLU A 26 6.91 -22.05 15.98
C GLU A 26 6.19 -20.91 16.72
N ARG A 27 6.87 -19.78 16.91
CA ARG A 27 6.32 -18.58 17.56
C ARG A 27 5.75 -17.60 16.56
N GLY A 28 5.73 -17.94 15.27
CA GLY A 28 5.27 -17.07 14.21
C GLY A 28 6.30 -16.01 13.79
N GLN A 29 7.57 -16.14 14.17
CA GLN A 29 8.60 -15.14 13.89
C GLN A 29 9.32 -15.46 12.57
N MET A 30 9.65 -14.39 11.83
CA MET A 30 10.55 -14.45 10.68
C MET A 30 11.81 -13.67 10.97
N VAL A 31 12.97 -14.23 10.64
CA VAL A 31 14.24 -13.53 10.72
C VAL A 31 14.57 -12.96 9.35
N LEU A 32 14.54 -11.62 9.24
CA LEU A 32 14.94 -10.94 8.01
C LEU A 32 16.47 -11.08 7.79
N PRO A 33 16.92 -11.61 6.63
CA PRO A 33 18.34 -11.69 6.29
C PRO A 33 19.04 -10.34 6.42
N LYS A 34 20.32 -10.36 6.79
CA LYS A 34 21.09 -9.14 7.03
C LYS A 34 21.12 -8.26 5.77
N GLU A 35 21.36 -8.87 4.62
CA GLU A 35 21.47 -8.21 3.32
C GLU A 35 20.16 -7.51 2.93
N LEU A 36 19.03 -8.19 3.17
CA LEU A 36 17.70 -7.62 2.92
C LEU A 36 17.41 -6.44 3.86
N ARG A 37 17.74 -6.56 5.15
CA ARG A 37 17.57 -5.48 6.13
C ARG A 37 18.42 -4.25 5.77
N GLU A 38 19.67 -4.46 5.36
CA GLU A 38 20.56 -3.39 4.96
C GLU A 38 20.05 -2.68 3.70
N LYS A 39 19.67 -3.45 2.67
CA LYS A 39 19.14 -2.90 1.41
C LYS A 39 17.84 -2.11 1.62
N ALA A 40 16.94 -2.64 2.45
CA ALA A 40 15.66 -1.99 2.77
C ALA A 40 15.78 -0.92 3.87
N ASN A 41 16.97 -0.71 4.44
CA ASN A 41 17.22 0.20 5.57
C ASN A 41 16.23 -0.02 6.74
N ILE A 42 16.07 -1.29 7.13
CA ILE A 42 15.26 -1.72 8.28
C ILE A 42 16.18 -1.86 9.49
N LYS A 43 15.86 -1.11 10.55
CA LYS A 43 16.63 -1.07 11.79
C LYS A 43 15.84 -1.64 12.96
N ALA A 44 16.54 -1.99 14.04
CA ALA A 44 15.87 -2.36 15.29
C ALA A 44 14.97 -1.22 15.76
N GLY A 45 13.74 -1.55 16.16
CA GLY A 45 12.73 -0.58 16.58
C GLY A 45 11.89 0.01 15.44
N ASP A 46 12.26 -0.20 14.17
CA ASP A 46 11.40 0.19 13.05
C ASP A 46 10.07 -0.57 13.11
N LYS A 47 8.97 0.16 12.83
CA LYS A 47 7.63 -0.41 12.76
C LYS A 47 7.24 -0.64 11.30
N LEU A 48 6.80 -1.87 11.01
CA LEU A 48 6.29 -2.27 9.70
C LEU A 48 4.79 -2.50 9.80
N ALA A 49 4.03 -1.93 8.87
CA ALA A 49 2.65 -2.30 8.63
C ALA A 49 2.64 -3.61 7.84
N LEU A 50 1.81 -4.56 8.29
CA LEU A 50 1.48 -5.77 7.55
C LEU A 50 0.12 -5.54 6.89
N ILE A 51 0.05 -5.73 5.58
CA ILE A 51 -1.19 -5.64 4.80
C ILE A 51 -1.44 -7.02 4.21
N ASN A 52 -2.52 -7.66 4.63
CA ASN A 52 -2.97 -8.90 4.02
C ASN A 52 -3.63 -8.57 2.69
N TRP A 53 -3.13 -9.16 1.61
CA TRP A 53 -3.76 -9.09 0.31
C TRP A 53 -4.59 -10.35 0.10
N GLU A 54 -5.89 -10.17 -0.08
CA GLU A 54 -6.85 -11.25 -0.25
C GLU A 54 -7.46 -11.20 -1.65
N ASN A 55 -7.71 -12.37 -2.24
CA ASN A 55 -8.55 -12.52 -3.42
C ASN A 55 -9.56 -13.62 -3.15
N ASP A 56 -10.85 -13.32 -3.36
CA ASP A 56 -11.95 -14.25 -3.13
C ASP A 56 -11.94 -14.90 -1.72
N GLY A 57 -11.48 -14.15 -0.71
CA GLY A 57 -11.39 -14.62 0.68
C GLY A 57 -10.15 -15.45 1.02
N GLU A 58 -9.27 -15.68 0.05
CA GLU A 58 -7.99 -16.35 0.26
C GLU A 58 -6.85 -15.32 0.38
N SER A 59 -6.03 -15.44 1.42
CA SER A 59 -4.80 -14.65 1.55
C SER A 59 -3.80 -15.09 0.49
N ILE A 60 -3.50 -14.21 -0.48
CA ILE A 60 -2.49 -14.48 -1.51
C ILE A 60 -1.10 -14.12 -1.00
N CYS A 61 -0.97 -12.95 -0.36
CA CYS A 61 0.32 -12.48 0.12
C CYS A 61 0.20 -11.44 1.23
N ILE A 62 1.30 -11.25 1.96
CA ILE A 62 1.44 -10.18 2.96
C ILE A 62 2.44 -9.16 2.44
N CYS A 63 2.02 -7.91 2.37
CA CYS A 63 2.89 -6.78 2.07
C CYS A 63 3.42 -6.16 3.36
N MET A 64 4.73 -5.92 3.43
CA MET A 64 5.40 -5.28 4.56
C MET A 64 5.86 -3.87 4.17
N ILE A 65 5.40 -2.83 4.87
CA ILE A 65 5.72 -1.43 4.55
C ILE A 65 6.16 -0.70 5.81
N LYS A 66 7.27 0.07 5.78
CA LYS A 66 7.64 0.93 6.89
C LYS A 66 6.52 1.95 7.18
N ILE A 67 6.12 2.08 8.44
CA ILE A 67 4.99 2.96 8.79
C ILE A 67 5.21 4.43 8.37
N GLU A 68 6.47 4.89 8.41
CA GLU A 68 6.88 6.22 7.96
C GLU A 68 6.64 6.44 6.45
N LYS A 69 6.74 5.38 5.65
CA LYS A 69 6.49 5.41 4.20
C LYS A 69 5.01 5.24 3.88
N LEU A 70 4.27 4.48 4.71
CA LEU A 70 2.84 4.26 4.54
C LEU A 70 2.05 5.58 4.54
N ALA A 71 2.38 6.52 5.44
CA ALA A 71 1.72 7.82 5.48
C ALA A 71 1.90 8.62 4.17
N GLY A 72 3.07 8.56 3.55
CA GLY A 72 3.32 9.17 2.24
C GLY A 72 2.52 8.50 1.13
N LEU A 73 2.40 7.18 1.19
CA LEU A 73 1.65 6.38 0.22
C LEU A 73 0.14 6.67 0.31
N LEU A 74 -0.40 6.75 1.53
CA LEU A 74 -1.78 7.15 1.78
C LEU A 74 -2.06 8.59 1.32
N LYS A 75 -1.12 9.52 1.50
CA LYS A 75 -1.26 10.90 0.98
C LYS A 75 -1.33 10.93 -0.55
N ASN A 76 -0.57 10.09 -1.25
CA ASN A 76 -0.61 10.03 -2.71
C ASN A 76 -1.92 9.43 -3.23
N ILE A 77 -2.54 8.51 -2.47
CA ILE A 77 -3.82 7.88 -2.82
C ILE A 77 -5.01 8.76 -2.43
N LEU A 78 -5.05 9.28 -1.21
CA LEU A 78 -6.17 10.07 -0.67
C LEU A 78 -6.10 11.55 -1.07
N GLY A 79 -4.92 12.07 -1.41
CA GLY A 79 -4.72 13.46 -1.80
C GLY A 79 -5.58 13.89 -3.00
N PRO A 80 -5.64 13.11 -4.10
CA PRO A 80 -6.54 13.37 -5.21
C PRO A 80 -8.03 13.36 -4.81
N VAL A 81 -8.45 12.37 -4.01
CA VAL A 81 -9.84 12.25 -3.53
C VAL A 81 -10.24 13.44 -2.66
N MET A 82 -9.36 13.88 -1.75
CA MET A 82 -9.61 15.06 -0.91
C MET A 82 -9.65 16.36 -1.73
N LYS A 83 -8.83 16.49 -2.78
CA LYS A 83 -8.88 17.64 -3.70
C LYS A 83 -10.18 17.69 -4.50
N GLU A 84 -10.68 16.55 -4.94
CA GLU A 84 -11.97 16.47 -5.65
C GLU A 84 -13.15 16.84 -4.75
N LEU A 85 -13.13 16.41 -3.49
CA LEU A 85 -14.16 16.78 -2.50
C LEU A 85 -14.11 18.27 -2.12
N GLY A 86 -12.91 18.88 -2.09
CA GLY A 86 -12.73 20.30 -1.77
C GLY A 86 -13.13 21.28 -2.90
N ASN A 87 -13.20 20.81 -4.15
CA ASN A 87 -13.53 21.63 -5.32
C ASN A 87 -15.02 21.58 -5.72
N GLY A 88 -15.88 20.88 -4.97
CA GLY A 88 -17.30 20.72 -5.27
C GLY A 88 -18.21 21.91 -4.90
N GLY A 89 -17.67 23.04 -4.45
CA GLY A 89 -18.43 24.20 -4.01
C GLY A 89 -18.24 25.42 -4.89
N ASN A 90 -18.99 25.52 -6.00
CA ASN A 90 -19.64 26.72 -6.54
C ASN A 90 -19.78 26.65 -8.08
N ASN A 91 -20.97 26.28 -8.56
CA ASN A 91 -21.45 26.61 -9.90
C ASN A 91 -22.98 26.74 -9.84
N ASN A 92 -23.47 27.78 -9.17
CA ASN A 92 -24.86 28.20 -9.29
C ASN A 92 -24.91 29.71 -9.56
N ALA A 93 -24.61 30.10 -10.81
CA ALA A 93 -24.96 31.40 -11.34
C ALA A 93 -24.93 31.38 -12.88
N LYS A 94 -26.06 31.03 -13.50
CA LYS A 94 -26.66 31.76 -14.64
C LYS A 94 -27.98 31.08 -15.03
N SER A 95 -29.03 31.44 -14.30
CA SER A 95 -30.39 31.38 -14.79
C SER A 95 -30.62 32.59 -15.71
N LYS A 96 -31.04 32.31 -16.94
CA LYS A 96 -32.01 33.07 -17.76
C LYS A 96 -32.25 34.55 -17.35
N HIS A 97 -31.82 35.50 -18.18
CA HIS A 97 -32.67 36.15 -19.17
C HIS A 97 -31.85 36.94 -20.19
#